data_AF-A0A2N8U8Q4-F1
#
_entry.id   AF-A0A2N8U8Q4-F1
#
_cell.length_a   1.000
_cell.length_b   1.000
_cell.length_c   1.000
_cell.angle_alpha   90.00
_cell.angle_beta   90.00
_cell.angle_gamma   90.00
#
_symmetry.space_group_name_H-M   'P 1'
#
loop_
_entity.id
_entity.type
_entity.pdbx_description
1 polymer ?
#
loop_
_entity_poly.entity_id
_entity_poly.type
_entity_poly.pdbx_seq_one_letter_code
_entity_poly.pdbx_strand_id
1 'polypeptide(L)'
;MSSLWIINKAGGLIYQSEHFTHPNAATMPNSDRLSSNEYLVLAGTLHGIHAITAKLNPVPNRKCSGIESLDSDHFTIRVMVTSTGTKFVLVTSPAHPNPAGVLHRCYEAYADQVMKNPFYTPEMPVRIETFDRAIEALVKA
;
A
#
# COMPACT_ATOMS: atom_id res chain seq x y z
N MET A 1 -3.27 -10.45 -9.67
CA MET A 1 -3.73 -10.52 -8.26
C MET A 1 -2.76 -9.74 -7.42
N SER A 2 -3.23 -8.64 -6.85
CA SER A 2 -2.42 -7.64 -6.16
C SER A 2 -3.23 -7.05 -5.00
N SER A 3 -2.56 -6.47 -4.01
CA SER A 3 -3.16 -5.78 -2.86
C SER A 3 -2.60 -4.37 -2.76
N LEU A 4 -3.47 -3.38 -2.56
CA LEU A 4 -3.08 -1.99 -2.38
C LEU A 4 -3.34 -1.55 -0.94
N TRP A 5 -2.32 -1.02 -0.27
CA TRP A 5 -2.45 -0.36 1.02
C TRP A 5 -2.09 1.11 0.90
N ILE A 6 -2.86 1.96 1.59
CA ILE A 6 -2.52 3.38 1.75
C ILE A 6 -2.29 3.64 3.22
N ILE A 7 -1.07 4.06 3.54
CA ILE A 7 -0.61 4.34 4.89
C ILE A 7 -0.43 5.85 5.00
N ASN A 8 -1.07 6.45 5.99
CA ASN A 8 -1.02 7.88 6.22
C ASN A 8 0.36 8.34 6.72
N LYS A 9 0.52 9.66 6.94
CA LYS A 9 1.80 10.22 7.35
C LYS A 9 2.21 9.73 8.75
N ALA A 10 1.24 9.48 9.62
CA ALA A 10 1.44 8.97 10.98
C ALA A 10 1.71 7.45 11.05
N GLY A 11 1.65 6.72 9.93
CA GLY A 11 1.86 5.27 9.90
C GLY A 11 0.61 4.43 10.13
N GLY A 12 -0.56 5.05 10.17
CA GLY A 12 -1.85 4.36 10.21
C GLY A 12 -2.33 3.91 8.83
N LEU A 13 -2.88 2.71 8.75
CA LEU A 13 -3.56 2.22 7.54
C LEU A 13 -4.88 2.96 7.35
N ILE A 14 -5.03 3.69 6.25
CA ILE A 14 -6.26 4.41 5.91
C ILE A 14 -7.03 3.77 4.76
N TYR A 15 -6.40 2.85 4.02
CA TYR A 15 -7.07 2.14 2.93
C TYR A 15 -6.42 0.78 2.70
N GLN A 16 -7.23 -0.22 2.39
CA GLN A 16 -6.78 -1.56 2.03
C GLN A 16 -7.73 -2.16 1.01
N SER A 17 -7.19 -2.67 -0.10
CA SER A 17 -7.92 -3.43 -1.11
C SER A 17 -7.15 -4.70 -1.45
N GLU A 18 -7.76 -5.86 -1.18
CA GLU A 18 -7.15 -7.18 -1.36
C GLU A 18 -7.76 -7.90 -2.57
N HIS A 19 -6.90 -8.34 -3.49
CA HIS A 19 -7.31 -9.21 -4.59
C HIS A 19 -6.39 -10.44 -4.73
N PHE A 20 -5.71 -10.86 -3.67
CA PHE A 20 -5.05 -12.16 -3.62
C PHE A 20 -6.03 -13.27 -3.24
N THR A 21 -5.89 -14.42 -3.90
CA THR A 21 -6.37 -15.70 -3.39
C THR A 21 -5.20 -16.35 -2.66
N HIS A 22 -5.29 -16.51 -1.34
CA HIS A 22 -4.21 -17.10 -0.55
C HIS A 22 -4.05 -18.59 -0.88
N PRO A 23 -2.82 -19.09 -1.11
CA PRO A 23 -2.60 -20.50 -1.50
C PRO A 23 -3.05 -21.51 -0.41
N ASN A 24 -3.05 -21.10 0.86
CA ASN A 24 -3.49 -21.93 2.00
C ASN A 24 -4.90 -21.57 2.50
N ALA A 25 -5.66 -20.87 1.67
CA ALA A 25 -7.06 -20.51 1.82
C ALA A 25 -7.88 -21.50 2.68
N ALA A 26 -7.98 -22.74 2.20
CA ALA A 26 -8.80 -23.80 2.80
C ALA A 26 -8.40 -24.24 4.23
N THR A 27 -7.23 -23.84 4.71
CA THR A 27 -6.70 -24.23 6.03
C THR A 27 -6.61 -23.06 7.03
N MET A 28 -6.91 -21.84 6.60
CA MET A 28 -6.90 -20.66 7.45
C MET A 28 -8.23 -20.57 8.23
N PRO A 29 -8.21 -20.28 9.56
CA PRO A 29 -9.42 -20.18 10.36
C PRO A 29 -10.37 -19.04 9.95
N ASN A 30 -9.89 -18.07 9.15
CA ASN A 30 -10.60 -16.86 8.75
C ASN A 30 -10.95 -16.80 7.24
N SER A 31 -11.12 -17.93 6.56
CA SER A 31 -11.55 -17.96 5.14
C SER A 31 -10.69 -17.08 4.22
N ASP A 32 -9.40 -17.41 4.13
CA ASP A 32 -8.47 -16.86 3.13
C ASP A 32 -7.98 -15.42 3.34
N ARG A 33 -8.30 -14.72 4.43
CA ARG A 33 -7.91 -13.31 4.61
C ARG A 33 -7.35 -13.01 5.99
N LEU A 34 -6.32 -12.17 6.03
CA LEU A 34 -5.86 -11.53 7.28
C LEU A 34 -6.99 -10.67 7.86
N SER A 35 -7.05 -10.60 9.19
CA SER A 35 -7.96 -9.72 9.91
C SER A 35 -7.57 -8.25 9.76
N SER A 36 -8.52 -7.35 9.98
CA SER A 36 -8.27 -5.89 9.93
C SER A 36 -7.16 -5.45 10.89
N ASN A 37 -7.06 -6.08 12.06
CA ASN A 37 -6.02 -5.78 13.05
C ASN A 37 -4.64 -6.21 12.57
N GLU A 38 -4.53 -7.34 11.88
CA GLU A 38 -3.27 -7.79 11.30
C GLU A 38 -2.79 -6.83 10.21
N TYR A 39 -3.69 -6.34 9.34
CA TYR A 39 -3.32 -5.32 8.36
C TYR A 39 -2.86 -4.01 9.01
N LEU A 40 -3.50 -3.58 10.11
CA LEU A 40 -3.06 -2.41 10.88
C LEU A 40 -1.64 -2.60 11.42
N VAL A 41 -1.34 -3.77 11.99
CA VAL A 41 0.00 -4.12 12.49
C VAL A 41 1.02 -4.16 11.35
N LEU A 42 0.68 -4.78 10.21
CA LEU A 42 1.56 -4.86 9.04
C LEU A 42 1.88 -3.47 8.47
N ALA A 43 0.87 -2.61 8.34
CA ALA A 43 1.06 -1.23 7.89
C ALA A 43 1.97 -0.43 8.83
N GLY A 44 1.74 -0.50 10.14
CA GLY A 44 2.59 0.16 11.13
C GLY A 44 4.02 -0.38 11.12
N THR A 45 4.18 -1.70 10.96
CA THR A 45 5.49 -2.34 10.85
C THR A 45 6.24 -1.87 9.61
N LEU A 46 5.60 -1.86 8.44
CA LEU A 46 6.19 -1.39 7.20
C LEU A 46 6.55 0.10 7.27
N HIS A 47 5.72 0.91 7.93
CA HIS A 47 6.02 2.32 8.19
C HIS A 47 7.30 2.48 9.04
N GLY A 48 7.46 1.68 10.09
CA GLY A 48 8.66 1.64 10.91
C GLY A 48 9.90 1.20 10.12
N ILE A 49 9.80 0.12 9.34
CA ILE A 49 10.87 -0.37 8.46
C ILE A 49 11.30 0.72 7.47
N HIS A 50 10.34 1.43 6.86
CA HIS A 50 10.63 2.53 5.94
C HIS A 50 11.41 3.66 6.63
N ALA A 51 11.07 4.01 7.87
CA ALA A 51 11.80 5.02 8.64
C ALA A 51 13.22 4.57 9.05
N ILE A 52 13.40 3.28 9.39
CA ILE A 52 14.70 2.70 9.76
C ILE A 52 15.62 2.66 8.53
N THR A 53 15.13 2.12 7.41
CA THR A 53 15.89 1.98 6.16
C THR A 53 16.34 3.34 5.60
N ALA A 54 15.56 4.41 5.80
CA ALA A 54 15.97 5.76 5.44
C ALA A 54 17.23 6.25 6.20
N LYS A 55 17.48 5.72 7.40
CA LYS A 55 18.66 6.04 8.23
C LYS A 55 19.85 5.12 7.99
N LEU A 56 19.63 3.93 7.44
CA LEU A 56 20.67 2.92 7.18
C LEU A 56 21.37 3.12 5.83
N ASN A 57 21.33 4.32 5.26
CA ASN A 57 21.95 4.57 3.97
C ASN A 57 23.49 4.47 4.08
N PRO A 58 24.14 3.52 3.38
CA PRO A 58 25.60 3.38 3.42
C PRO A 58 26.33 4.49 2.65
N VAL A 59 25.62 5.26 1.82
CA VAL A 59 26.22 6.32 1.00
C VAL A 59 26.25 7.63 1.80
N PRO A 60 27.45 8.14 2.17
CA PRO A 60 27.57 9.39 2.93
C PRO A 60 26.95 10.56 2.18
N ASN A 61 26.33 11.49 2.91
CA ASN A 61 25.71 12.72 2.39
C ASN A 61 24.60 12.53 1.35
N ARG A 62 24.15 11.30 1.09
CA ARG A 62 22.97 11.03 0.26
C ARG A 62 21.76 10.84 1.16
N LYS A 63 20.69 11.57 0.90
CA LYS A 63 19.40 11.30 1.55
C LYS A 63 18.73 10.12 0.86
N CYS A 64 18.16 9.21 1.65
CA CYS A 64 17.35 8.09 1.18
C CYS A 64 15.91 8.30 1.67
N SER A 65 14.93 7.99 0.82
CA SER A 65 13.50 8.03 1.11
C SER A 65 13.09 6.93 2.10
N GLY A 66 13.76 5.78 2.07
CA GLY A 66 13.40 4.57 2.80
C GLY A 66 13.36 3.36 1.86
N ILE A 67 12.75 2.27 2.31
CA ILE A 67 12.51 1.09 1.47
C ILE A 67 11.56 1.43 0.32
N GLU A 68 11.95 1.07 -0.90
CA GLU A 68 11.14 1.27 -2.11
C GLU A 68 10.62 -0.06 -2.70
N SER A 69 11.36 -1.15 -2.50
CA SER A 69 10.94 -2.51 -2.87
C SER A 69 11.40 -3.54 -1.85
N LEU A 70 10.58 -4.59 -1.69
CA LEU A 70 10.90 -5.81 -0.97
C LEU A 70 10.46 -6.97 -1.86
N ASP A 71 11.43 -7.74 -2.34
CA ASP A 71 11.20 -8.86 -3.23
C ASP A 71 11.33 -10.19 -2.47
N SER A 72 10.43 -11.12 -2.78
CA SER A 72 10.47 -12.49 -2.29
C SER A 72 10.12 -13.44 -3.44
N ASP A 73 10.29 -14.74 -3.22
CA ASP A 73 9.97 -15.77 -4.22
C ASP A 73 8.49 -15.82 -4.61
N HIS A 74 7.59 -15.29 -3.76
CA HIS A 74 6.14 -15.40 -3.93
C HIS A 74 5.45 -14.07 -4.17
N PHE A 75 5.99 -12.98 -3.63
CA PHE A 75 5.41 -11.65 -3.77
C PHE A 75 6.49 -10.57 -3.77
N THR A 76 6.16 -9.45 -4.39
CA THR A 76 6.92 -8.20 -4.34
C THR A 76 6.07 -7.15 -3.68
N ILE A 77 6.65 -6.40 -2.75
CA ILE A 77 6.08 -5.19 -2.17
C ILE A 77 6.79 -4.00 -2.80
N ARG A 78 6.04 -3.09 -3.41
CA ARG A 78 6.54 -1.80 -3.90
C ARG A 78 5.96 -0.69 -3.04
N VAL A 79 6.82 0.21 -2.56
CA VAL A 79 6.43 1.36 -1.72
C VAL A 79 6.71 2.64 -2.48
N MET A 80 5.68 3.48 -2.63
CA MET A 80 5.79 4.84 -3.16
C MET A 80 5.37 5.82 -2.07
N VAL A 81 6.29 6.72 -1.69
CA VAL A 81 6.00 7.81 -0.74
C VAL A 81 5.73 9.11 -1.49
N THR A 82 4.64 9.79 -1.16
CA THR A 82 4.31 11.11 -1.71
C THR A 82 5.07 12.22 -0.98
N SER A 83 5.13 13.42 -1.56
CA SER A 83 5.69 14.61 -0.90
C SER A 83 4.93 15.01 0.38
N THR A 84 3.65 14.64 0.50
CA THR A 84 2.83 14.84 1.70
C THR A 84 3.10 13.81 2.80
N GLY A 85 3.86 12.74 2.51
CA GLY A 85 4.23 11.70 3.47
C GLY A 85 3.32 10.46 3.48
N THR A 86 2.25 10.47 2.68
CA THR A 86 1.37 9.32 2.45
C THR A 86 2.11 8.25 1.65
N LYS A 87 1.96 6.99 2.03
CA LYS A 87 2.63 5.86 1.37
C LYS A 87 1.60 5.00 0.68
N PHE A 88 1.85 4.72 -0.59
CA PHE A 88 1.11 3.77 -1.39
C PHE A 88 1.96 2.51 -1.50
N VAL A 89 1.39 1.39 -1.08
CA VAL A 89 2.08 0.11 -1.01
C VAL A 89 1.32 -0.87 -1.87
N LEU A 90 1.99 -1.42 -2.88
CA LEU A 90 1.44 -2.45 -3.75
C LEU A 90 2.13 -3.77 -3.44
N VAL A 91 1.35 -4.75 -2.98
CA VAL A 91 1.78 -6.14 -2.89
C VAL A 91 1.32 -6.84 -4.16
N THR A 92 2.20 -7.51 -4.87
CA THR A 92 1.86 -8.17 -6.14
C THR A 92 2.73 -9.40 -6.37
N SER A 93 2.42 -10.19 -7.40
CA SER A 93 3.30 -11.28 -7.84
C SER A 93 4.60 -10.72 -8.45
N PRO A 94 5.75 -11.40 -8.31
CA PRO A 94 7.01 -10.95 -8.88
C PRO A 94 6.98 -10.77 -10.42
N ALA A 95 6.03 -11.42 -11.11
CA ALA A 95 5.85 -11.31 -12.55
C ALA A 95 5.08 -10.06 -13.00
N HIS A 96 4.65 -9.18 -12.09
CA HIS A 96 3.84 -8.02 -12.44
C HIS A 96 4.62 -7.01 -13.29
N PRO A 97 4.13 -6.62 -14.48
CA PRO A 97 4.94 -5.90 -15.47
C PRO A 97 5.25 -4.45 -15.11
N ASN A 98 4.34 -3.73 -14.45
CA ASN A 98 4.54 -2.30 -14.12
C ASN A 98 3.92 -1.89 -12.78
N PRO A 99 4.49 -2.31 -11.63
CA PRO A 99 3.95 -1.96 -10.32
C PRO A 99 4.04 -0.46 -10.01
N ALA A 100 5.09 0.22 -10.49
CA ALA A 100 5.26 1.67 -10.27
C ALA A 100 4.18 2.50 -11.00
N GLY A 101 3.86 2.15 -12.25
CA GLY A 101 2.80 2.82 -13.00
C GLY A 101 1.42 2.66 -12.35
N VAL A 102 1.12 1.47 -11.81
CA VAL A 102 -0.12 1.24 -11.04
C VAL A 102 -0.17 2.13 -9.81
N LEU A 103 0.91 2.21 -9.03
CA LEU A 103 0.99 3.07 -7.85
C LEU A 103 0.76 4.56 -8.18
N HIS A 104 1.34 5.05 -9.29
CA HIS A 104 1.10 6.42 -9.74
C HIS A 104 -0.37 6.68 -10.09
N ARG A 105 -1.01 5.77 -10.82
CA ARG A 105 -2.45 5.89 -11.15
C ARG A 105 -3.35 5.80 -9.91
N CYS A 106 -2.99 4.96 -8.93
CA CYS A 106 -3.69 4.91 -7.64
C CYS A 106 -3.58 6.24 -6.88
N TYR A 107 -2.41 6.90 -6.93
CA TYR A 107 -2.22 8.21 -6.33
C TYR A 107 -3.02 9.31 -7.05
N GLU A 108 -3.08 9.30 -8.39
CA GLU A 108 -3.95 10.21 -9.16
C GLU A 108 -5.42 10.04 -8.76
N ALA A 109 -5.90 8.79 -8.71
CA ALA A 109 -7.27 8.49 -8.26
C ALA A 109 -7.54 8.96 -6.82
N TYR A 110 -6.56 8.81 -5.92
CA TYR A 110 -6.66 9.28 -4.54
C TYR A 110 -6.75 10.81 -4.48
N ALA A 111 -5.91 11.52 -5.22
CA ALA A 111 -5.93 12.98 -5.28
C ALA A 111 -7.27 13.49 -5.85
N ASP A 112 -7.81 12.85 -6.88
CA ASP A 112 -9.03 13.32 -7.53
C ASP A 112 -10.31 12.97 -6.76
N GLN A 113 -10.40 11.76 -6.19
CA GLN A 113 -11.66 11.28 -5.63
C GLN A 113 -11.72 11.38 -4.10
N VAL A 114 -10.57 11.32 -3.44
CA VAL A 114 -10.49 11.40 -1.97
C VAL A 114 -10.16 12.83 -1.52
N MET A 115 -9.09 13.43 -2.04
CA MET A 115 -8.66 14.77 -1.59
C MET A 115 -9.57 15.91 -2.03
N LYS A 116 -10.32 15.75 -3.13
CA LYS A 116 -11.32 16.74 -3.58
C LYS A 116 -12.67 16.58 -2.90
N ASN A 117 -12.88 15.53 -2.10
CA ASN A 117 -14.15 15.33 -1.39
C ASN A 117 -14.19 16.19 -0.12
N PRO A 118 -15.10 17.19 -0.02
CA PRO A 118 -15.15 18.09 1.14
C PRO A 118 -15.57 17.40 2.45
N PHE A 119 -16.14 16.19 2.37
CA PHE A 119 -16.54 15.40 3.54
C PHE A 119 -15.46 14.43 4.01
N TYR A 120 -14.37 14.29 3.26
CA TYR A 120 -13.26 13.45 3.67
C TYR A 120 -12.36 14.20 4.66
N THR A 121 -12.14 13.60 5.83
CA THR A 121 -11.17 14.11 6.79
C THR A 121 -9.82 13.42 6.55
N PRO A 122 -8.73 14.17 6.31
CA PRO A 122 -7.40 13.59 6.14
C PRO A 122 -6.98 12.68 7.31
N GLU A 123 -6.11 11.73 7.03
CA GLU A 123 -5.59 10.73 7.98
C GLU A 123 -6.63 9.72 8.53
N MET A 124 -7.91 9.84 8.17
CA MET A 124 -8.97 8.89 8.52
C MET A 124 -9.18 7.83 7.43
N PRO A 125 -9.78 6.67 7.75
CA PRO A 125 -10.06 5.63 6.76
C PRO A 125 -10.87 6.15 5.58
N VAL A 126 -10.43 5.82 4.36
CA VAL A 126 -11.09 6.19 3.11
C VAL A 126 -12.28 5.24 2.89
N ARG A 127 -13.48 5.82 2.80
CA ARG A 127 -14.74 5.09 2.56
C ARG A 127 -15.52 5.78 1.45
N ILE A 128 -15.03 5.65 0.22
CA ILE A 128 -15.56 6.33 -0.96
C ILE A 128 -15.72 5.32 -2.09
N GLU A 129 -16.96 4.96 -2.43
CA GLU A 129 -17.25 3.88 -3.38
C GLU A 129 -16.71 4.12 -4.79
N THR A 130 -16.66 5.37 -5.25
CA THR A 130 -16.06 5.68 -6.57
C THR A 130 -14.57 5.38 -6.57
N PHE A 131 -13.89 5.66 -5.46
CA PHE A 131 -12.47 5.39 -5.29
C PHE A 131 -12.23 3.88 -5.23
N ASP A 132 -13.05 3.14 -4.49
CA ASP A 132 -12.98 1.68 -4.43
C ASP A 132 -13.06 1.03 -5.82
N ARG A 133 -14.05 1.44 -6.63
CA ARG A 133 -14.19 0.95 -8.01
C ARG A 133 -13.00 1.30 -8.88
N ALA A 134 -12.43 2.50 -8.73
CA ALA A 134 -11.28 2.93 -9.50
C ALA A 134 -10.03 2.11 -9.15
N ILE A 135 -9.77 1.87 -7.86
CA ILE A 135 -8.66 1.03 -7.41
C ILE A 135 -8.85 -0.41 -7.85
N GLU A 136 -10.05 -0.96 -7.72
CA GLU A 136 -10.34 -2.33 -8.14
C GLU A 136 -10.04 -2.53 -9.63
N ALA A 137 -10.40 -1.57 -10.49
CA ALA A 137 -10.08 -1.61 -11.91
C ALA A 137 -8.57 -1.52 -12.21
N LEU A 138 -7.79 -0.82 -11.37
CA LEU A 138 -6.34 -0.67 -11.53
C LEU A 138 -5.55 -1.88 -11.02
N VAL A 139 -6.02 -2.51 -9.94
CA VAL A 139 -5.28 -3.55 -9.21
C VAL A 139 -5.65 -4.96 -9.70
N LYS A 140 -6.82 -5.13 -10.33
CA LYS A 140 -7.22 -6.39 -11.00
C LYS A 140 -6.69 -6.55 -12.43
N ALA A 141 -6.34 -5.44 -13.09
CA ALA A 141 -5.78 -5.44 -14.44
C ALA A 141 -4.38 -6.08 -14.47
#